data_AF-A0A5A8DNR3-F1
#
_entry.id   AF-A0A5A8DNR3-F1
#
_cell.length_a   1.000
_cell.length_b   1.000
_cell.length_c   1.000
_cell.angle_alpha   90.00
_cell.angle_beta   90.00
_cell.angle_gamma   90.00
#
_symmetry.space_group_name_H-M   'P 1'
#
loop_
_entity.id
_entity.type
_entity.pdbx_description
1 polymer ?
#
loop_
_entity_poly.entity_id
_entity_poly.type
_entity_poly.pdbx_seq_one_letter_code
_entity_poly.pdbx_strand_id
1 'polypeptide(L)'
;MSAASEAAVEPCSKSDMTREEAKLAFQEADAVCFDVDSTVVTTEGVDEFAAFLGVGDKVAELTASAMNGDMKFHEALDARLSIMGATAESLDEFVRTHPATFTPGVERLIASLQARGTHVYLVSGGFTQMIFPLADRLSLPRSRVFANTILFGDEGEYSGFDQTAPTAWAGGKAKVIAQLRQEHGYPVVAMVGDGATDLEARPPADVFVGFGGIAQRPEVMANADLWVTDFADVQAILDEAAAATEAAEDTSSSARS
;
A
#
# COMPACT_ATOMS: atom_id res chain seq x y z
N MET A 1 21.49 32.78 -5.78
CA MET A 1 20.02 32.83 -5.67
C MET A 1 19.51 31.57 -6.35
N SER A 2 19.29 30.53 -5.55
CA SER A 2 18.85 29.21 -6.00
C SER A 2 17.34 29.25 -6.20
N ALA A 3 16.91 28.95 -7.42
CA ALA A 3 15.51 28.72 -7.73
C ALA A 3 15.11 27.37 -7.14
N ALA A 4 14.09 27.38 -6.28
CA ALA A 4 13.37 26.18 -5.91
C ALA A 4 12.74 25.60 -7.18
N SER A 5 13.01 24.33 -7.49
CA SER A 5 12.32 23.64 -8.56
C SER A 5 10.88 23.40 -8.14
N GLU A 6 9.91 23.93 -8.89
CA GLU A 6 8.52 23.47 -8.84
C GLU A 6 8.51 21.97 -9.12
N ALA A 7 8.12 21.17 -8.13
CA ALA A 7 8.00 19.72 -8.24
C ALA A 7 6.95 19.38 -9.30
N ALA A 8 7.37 18.65 -10.34
CA ALA A 8 6.51 18.23 -11.44
C ALA A 8 5.60 17.07 -11.01
N VAL A 9 4.50 17.42 -10.35
CA VAL A 9 3.36 16.53 -10.11
C VAL A 9 2.31 16.89 -11.17
N GLU A 10 2.11 16.01 -12.15
CA GLU A 10 1.19 16.25 -13.25
C GLU A 10 -0.29 16.18 -12.79
N PRO A 11 -1.16 17.11 -13.26
CA PRO A 11 -2.57 17.09 -12.91
C PRO A 11 -3.30 15.94 -13.61
N CYS A 12 -3.96 15.09 -12.82
CA CYS A 12 -4.78 14.01 -13.31
C CYS A 12 -6.23 14.49 -13.53
N SER A 13 -6.80 14.30 -14.73
CA SER A 13 -7.96 15.05 -15.21
C SER A 13 -9.32 14.35 -15.08
N LYS A 14 -9.49 13.38 -14.18
CA LYS A 14 -10.74 12.60 -14.06
C LYS A 14 -11.32 12.44 -12.66
N SER A 15 -10.63 12.89 -11.60
CA SER A 15 -11.25 13.03 -10.28
C SER A 15 -12.11 14.30 -10.26
N ASP A 16 -13.28 14.25 -9.63
CA ASP A 16 -14.11 15.44 -9.38
C ASP A 16 -13.47 16.37 -8.33
N MET A 17 -12.35 15.94 -7.72
CA MET A 17 -11.60 16.61 -6.67
C MET A 17 -10.37 17.31 -7.25
N THR A 18 -10.18 18.58 -6.90
CA THR A 18 -8.98 19.32 -7.28
C THR A 18 -7.75 18.81 -6.53
N ARG A 19 -6.57 19.07 -7.09
CA ARG A 19 -5.29 18.69 -6.47
C ARG A 19 -5.13 19.25 -5.04
N GLU A 20 -5.56 20.49 -4.81
CA GLU A 20 -5.47 21.11 -3.49
C GLU A 20 -6.45 20.49 -2.49
N GLU A 21 -7.67 20.15 -2.91
CA GLU A 21 -8.61 19.39 -2.07
C GLU A 21 -8.06 18.00 -1.72
N ALA A 22 -7.42 17.32 -2.67
CA ALA A 22 -6.80 16.02 -2.43
C ALA A 22 -5.61 16.11 -1.45
N LYS A 23 -4.78 17.16 -1.55
CA LYS A 23 -3.71 17.42 -0.56
C LYS A 23 -4.29 17.65 0.83
N LEU A 24 -5.31 18.50 0.95
CA LEU A 24 -5.98 18.77 2.22
C LEU A 24 -6.56 17.49 2.82
N ALA A 25 -7.27 16.69 2.02
CA ALA A 25 -7.80 15.40 2.46
C ALA A 25 -6.70 14.45 2.95
N PHE A 26 -5.54 14.43 2.30
CA PHE A 26 -4.41 13.63 2.77
C PHE A 26 -3.79 14.17 4.07
N GLN A 27 -3.68 15.50 4.21
CA GLN A 27 -3.16 16.14 5.42
C GLN A 27 -4.07 15.94 6.64
N GLU A 28 -5.38 15.89 6.43
CA GLU A 28 -6.41 15.69 7.45
C GLU A 28 -6.72 14.20 7.71
N ALA A 29 -6.03 13.27 7.04
CA ALA A 29 -6.30 11.84 7.17
C ALA A 29 -6.05 11.32 8.59
N ASP A 30 -7.10 10.73 9.18
CA ASP A 30 -7.05 10.02 10.47
C ASP A 30 -6.41 8.64 10.33
N ALA A 31 -6.57 8.03 9.16
CA ALA A 31 -5.93 6.77 8.80
C ALA A 31 -5.38 6.79 7.37
N VAL A 32 -4.23 6.16 7.17
CA VAL A 32 -3.63 5.96 5.84
C VAL A 32 -3.38 4.47 5.63
N CYS A 33 -3.97 3.91 4.58
CA CYS A 33 -3.75 2.54 4.13
C CYS A 33 -2.72 2.56 3.00
N PHE A 34 -1.64 1.79 3.16
CA PHE A 34 -0.63 1.60 2.14
C PHE A 34 -0.74 0.21 1.53
N ASP A 35 -0.67 0.16 0.21
CA ASP A 35 -0.26 -1.07 -0.45
C ASP A 35 1.18 -1.45 -0.09
N VAL A 36 1.51 -2.73 -0.24
CA VAL A 36 2.85 -3.23 0.08
C VAL A 36 3.69 -3.39 -1.17
N ASP A 37 3.28 -4.31 -2.05
CA ASP A 37 4.04 -4.64 -3.26
C ASP A 37 4.08 -3.43 -4.20
N SER A 38 5.24 -3.19 -4.83
CA SER A 38 5.47 -2.02 -5.70
C SER A 38 5.18 -0.63 -5.10
N THR A 39 4.90 -0.55 -3.79
CA THR A 39 4.54 0.67 -3.06
C THR A 39 5.43 0.85 -1.83
N VAL A 40 5.17 0.14 -0.72
CA VAL A 40 6.04 0.19 0.48
C VAL A 40 7.36 -0.51 0.22
N VAL A 41 7.35 -1.56 -0.60
CA VAL A 41 8.57 -2.26 -1.04
C VAL A 41 8.73 -2.17 -2.55
N THR A 42 9.96 -2.33 -3.01
CA THR A 42 10.33 -2.16 -4.43
C THR A 42 10.10 -3.42 -5.28
N THR A 43 9.52 -4.47 -4.70
CA THR A 43 9.40 -5.81 -5.30
C THR A 43 7.98 -6.34 -5.14
N GLU A 44 7.66 -7.38 -5.90
CA GLU A 44 6.42 -8.16 -5.79
C GLU A 44 6.72 -9.43 -4.98
N GLY A 45 6.19 -9.55 -3.76
CA GLY A 45 6.58 -10.62 -2.82
C GLY A 45 6.32 -12.04 -3.34
N VAL A 46 5.24 -12.23 -4.11
CA VAL A 46 4.89 -13.51 -4.72
C VAL A 46 5.87 -13.91 -5.82
N ASP A 47 6.29 -12.95 -6.65
CA ASP A 47 7.20 -13.20 -7.77
C ASP A 47 8.63 -13.46 -7.26
N GLU A 48 9.08 -12.71 -6.24
CA GLU A 48 10.36 -12.96 -5.56
C GLU A 48 10.40 -14.35 -4.92
N PHE A 49 9.31 -14.78 -4.27
CA PHE A 49 9.25 -16.11 -3.68
C PHE A 49 9.24 -17.21 -4.74
N ALA A 50 8.52 -17.02 -5.85
CA ALA A 50 8.56 -17.95 -6.98
C ALA A 50 9.96 -18.05 -7.60
N ALA A 51 10.67 -16.93 -7.72
CA ALA A 51 12.04 -16.89 -8.21
C ALA A 51 12.99 -17.65 -7.27
N PHE A 52 12.86 -17.45 -5.95
CA PHE A 52 13.61 -18.19 -4.94
C PHE A 52 13.41 -19.71 -5.04
N LEU A 53 12.18 -20.15 -5.33
CA LEU A 53 11.84 -21.57 -5.54
C LEU A 53 12.23 -22.11 -6.93
N GLY A 54 12.79 -21.27 -7.82
CA GLY A 54 13.18 -21.68 -9.17
C GLY A 54 12.01 -21.91 -10.13
N VAL A 55 10.84 -21.34 -9.84
CA VAL A 55 9.60 -21.49 -10.61
C VAL A 55 9.00 -20.15 -11.08
N GLY A 56 9.77 -19.07 -10.99
CA GLY A 56 9.37 -17.71 -11.39
C GLY A 56 8.77 -17.64 -12.79
N ASP A 57 9.41 -18.25 -13.80
CA ASP A 57 8.91 -18.23 -15.19
C ASP A 57 7.50 -18.84 -15.33
N LYS A 58 7.23 -19.93 -14.60
CA LYS A 58 5.93 -20.61 -14.63
C LYS A 58 4.85 -19.77 -13.96
N VAL A 59 5.19 -19.10 -12.87
CA VAL A 59 4.28 -18.21 -12.15
C VAL A 59 3.97 -16.98 -12.99
N ALA A 60 4.97 -16.40 -13.65
CA ALA A 60 4.79 -15.27 -14.57
C ALA A 60 3.88 -15.62 -15.75
N GLU A 61 4.06 -16.79 -16.37
CA GLU A 61 3.19 -17.28 -17.44
C GLU A 61 1.73 -17.46 -16.98
N LEU A 62 1.54 -17.95 -15.75
CA LEU A 62 0.21 -18.11 -15.16
C LEU A 62 -0.43 -16.75 -14.84
N THR A 63 0.33 -15.80 -14.29
CA THR A 63 -0.12 -14.43 -14.03
C THR A 63 -0.58 -13.75 -15.32
N ALA A 64 0.22 -13.84 -16.39
CA ALA A 64 -0.13 -13.28 -17.70
C ALA A 64 -1.42 -13.91 -18.27
N SER A 65 -1.59 -15.23 -18.08
CA SER A 65 -2.78 -15.95 -18.52
C SER A 65 -4.04 -15.56 -17.71
N ALA A 66 -3.90 -15.40 -16.39
CA ALA A 66 -5.00 -15.00 -15.51
C ALA A 66 -5.52 -13.58 -15.82
N MET A 67 -4.62 -12.67 -16.21
CA MET A 67 -4.98 -11.29 -16.56
C MET A 67 -5.74 -11.16 -17.90
N ASN A 68 -5.80 -12.20 -18.73
CA ASN A 68 -6.57 -12.21 -19.97
C ASN A 68 -8.10 -12.42 -19.76
N GLY A 69 -8.56 -12.53 -18.51
CA GLY A 69 -9.99 -12.53 -18.16
C GLY A 69 -10.63 -13.91 -18.01
N ASP A 70 -9.87 -14.99 -18.18
CA ASP A 70 -10.39 -16.37 -18.10
C ASP A 70 -10.45 -16.92 -16.67
N MET A 71 -9.88 -16.24 -15.67
CA MET A 71 -9.71 -16.74 -14.30
C MET A 71 -10.07 -15.69 -13.24
N LYS A 72 -10.79 -16.07 -12.18
CA LYS A 72 -11.08 -15.16 -11.06
C LYS A 72 -9.82 -14.90 -10.25
N PHE A 73 -9.74 -13.74 -9.59
CA PHE A 73 -8.56 -13.33 -8.79
C PHE A 73 -8.12 -14.40 -7.78
N HIS A 74 -9.04 -14.97 -6.99
CA HIS A 74 -8.72 -15.98 -5.99
C HIS A 74 -8.24 -17.30 -6.62
N GLU A 75 -8.82 -17.70 -7.77
CA GLU A 75 -8.40 -18.89 -8.53
C GLU A 75 -6.98 -18.69 -9.08
N ALA A 76 -6.67 -17.49 -9.57
CA ALA A 76 -5.34 -17.13 -10.04
C ALA A 76 -4.30 -17.09 -8.91
N LEU A 77 -4.68 -16.60 -7.72
CA LEU A 77 -3.82 -16.66 -6.55
C LEU A 77 -3.53 -18.10 -6.13
N ASP A 78 -4.57 -18.93 -6.02
CA ASP A 78 -4.43 -20.35 -5.64
C ASP A 78 -3.55 -21.12 -6.64
N ALA A 79 -3.75 -20.89 -7.93
CA ALA A 79 -3.00 -21.57 -8.97
C ALA A 79 -1.51 -21.20 -8.96
N ARG A 80 -1.18 -19.91 -8.70
CA ARG A 80 0.21 -19.44 -8.55
C ARG A 80 0.89 -20.08 -7.33
N LEU A 81 0.20 -20.16 -6.19
CA LEU A 81 0.77 -20.77 -4.99
C LEU A 81 0.92 -22.29 -5.15
N SER A 82 -0.06 -22.94 -5.78
CA SER A 82 -0.05 -24.39 -5.99
C SER A 82 1.13 -24.83 -6.86
N ILE A 83 1.46 -24.08 -7.92
CA ILE A 83 2.60 -24.42 -8.79
C ILE A 83 3.95 -24.13 -8.13
N MET A 84 3.99 -23.26 -7.12
CA MET A 84 5.22 -23.00 -6.38
C MET A 84 5.69 -24.21 -5.58
N GLY A 85 4.76 -25.06 -5.12
CA GLY A 85 5.10 -26.18 -4.23
C GLY A 85 5.77 -25.71 -2.94
N ALA A 86 5.36 -24.54 -2.44
CA ALA A 86 5.95 -23.92 -1.26
C ALA A 86 5.74 -24.78 -0.01
N THR A 87 6.71 -24.77 0.89
CA THR A 87 6.60 -25.32 2.24
C THR A 87 6.73 -24.20 3.26
N ALA A 88 6.26 -24.44 4.49
CA ALA A 88 6.45 -23.51 5.59
C ALA A 88 7.94 -23.18 5.79
N GLU A 89 8.80 -24.20 5.69
CA GLU A 89 10.26 -24.05 5.81
C GLU A 89 10.84 -23.19 4.69
N SER A 90 10.42 -23.41 3.43
CA SER A 90 10.95 -22.63 2.31
C SER A 90 10.51 -21.17 2.36
N LEU A 91 9.29 -20.91 2.84
CA LEU A 91 8.80 -19.55 3.07
C LEU A 91 9.57 -18.84 4.18
N ASP A 92 9.78 -19.51 5.33
CA ASP A 92 10.56 -18.98 6.44
C ASP A 92 12.02 -18.71 6.02
N GLU A 93 12.62 -19.62 5.25
CA GLU A 93 13.95 -19.42 4.69
C GLU A 93 14.00 -18.21 3.75
N PHE A 94 13.04 -18.09 2.83
CA PHE A 94 12.95 -16.96 1.91
C PHE A 94 12.87 -15.63 2.67
N VAL A 95 11.92 -15.51 3.60
CA VAL A 95 11.72 -14.29 4.40
C VAL A 95 12.98 -13.91 5.18
N ARG A 96 13.71 -14.89 5.70
CA ARG A 96 14.96 -14.67 6.45
C ARG A 96 16.13 -14.26 5.57
N THR A 97 16.22 -14.81 4.36
CA THR A 97 17.41 -14.66 3.49
C THR A 97 17.26 -13.58 2.43
N HIS A 98 16.03 -13.21 2.08
CA HIS A 98 15.68 -12.23 1.05
C HIS A 98 14.79 -11.13 1.65
N PRO A 99 15.30 -10.34 2.62
CA PRO A 99 14.50 -9.27 3.21
C PRO A 99 14.13 -8.23 2.15
N ALA A 100 12.84 -7.87 2.09
CA ALA A 100 12.40 -6.90 1.10
C ALA A 100 13.02 -5.51 1.32
N THR A 101 13.29 -4.83 0.20
CA THR A 101 13.83 -3.48 0.19
C THR A 101 12.70 -2.48 0.24
N PHE A 102 12.75 -1.56 1.21
CA PHE A 102 11.78 -0.49 1.29
C PHE A 102 11.98 0.51 0.17
N THR A 103 10.87 1.02 -0.34
CA THR A 103 10.87 2.13 -1.29
C THR A 103 11.47 3.37 -0.62
N PRO A 104 12.39 4.10 -1.29
CA PRO A 104 13.03 5.28 -0.72
C PRO A 104 12.01 6.27 -0.14
N GLY A 105 12.25 6.72 1.10
CA GLY A 105 11.40 7.70 1.78
C GLY A 105 10.19 7.13 2.53
N VAL A 106 9.78 5.88 2.28
CA VAL A 106 8.56 5.32 2.91
C VAL A 106 8.68 5.21 4.43
N GLU A 107 9.85 4.82 4.94
CA GLU A 107 10.09 4.69 6.39
C GLU A 107 9.92 6.05 7.10
N ARG A 108 10.43 7.13 6.48
CA ARG A 108 10.28 8.49 6.99
C ARG A 108 8.81 8.91 6.96
N LEU A 109 8.12 8.67 5.85
CA LEU A 109 6.71 9.03 5.69
C LEU A 109 5.82 8.35 6.73
N ILE A 110 5.99 7.04 6.92
CA ILE A 110 5.23 6.28 7.92
C ILE A 110 5.53 6.79 9.33
N ALA A 111 6.79 7.04 9.67
CA ALA A 111 7.17 7.61 10.96
C ALA A 111 6.55 9.00 11.20
N SER A 112 6.52 9.86 10.18
CA SER A 112 5.88 11.18 10.26
C SER A 112 4.37 11.09 10.46
N LEU A 113 3.69 10.17 9.77
CA LEU A 113 2.26 9.90 9.98
C LEU A 113 1.98 9.41 11.41
N GLN A 114 2.75 8.44 11.89
CA GLN A 114 2.63 7.92 13.26
C GLN A 114 2.87 9.02 14.31
N ALA A 115 3.88 9.88 14.11
CA ALA A 115 4.19 10.98 15.03
C ALA A 115 3.06 12.02 15.14
N ARG A 116 2.25 12.18 14.08
CA ARG A 116 1.06 13.03 14.05
C ARG A 116 -0.18 12.38 14.67
N GLY A 117 -0.09 11.11 15.07
CA GLY A 117 -1.24 10.35 15.58
C GLY A 117 -2.10 9.71 14.49
N THR A 118 -1.71 9.80 13.21
CA THR A 118 -2.40 9.13 12.11
C THR A 118 -2.20 7.62 12.19
N HIS A 119 -3.29 6.86 12.03
CA HIS A 119 -3.23 5.40 12.02
C HIS A 119 -2.79 4.85 10.66
N VAL A 120 -1.61 4.26 10.62
CA VAL A 120 -1.05 3.66 9.41
C VAL A 120 -1.37 2.17 9.33
N TYR A 121 -1.88 1.72 8.19
CA TYR A 121 -2.22 0.32 7.90
C TYR A 121 -1.48 -0.17 6.65
N LEU A 122 -1.10 -1.44 6.65
CA LEU A 122 -0.65 -2.15 5.43
C LEU A 122 -1.81 -3.01 4.92
N VAL A 123 -2.24 -2.80 3.69
CA VAL A 123 -3.37 -3.51 3.07
C VAL A 123 -2.93 -4.06 1.72
N SER A 124 -2.66 -5.37 1.65
CA SER A 124 -2.01 -6.00 0.49
C SER A 124 -2.68 -7.30 0.06
N GLY A 125 -2.60 -7.60 -1.24
CA GLY A 125 -2.95 -8.92 -1.78
C GLY A 125 -1.89 -10.01 -1.57
N GLY A 126 -0.72 -9.64 -1.03
CA GLY A 126 0.35 -10.54 -0.62
C GLY A 126 0.04 -11.27 0.68
N PHE A 127 1.08 -11.78 1.35
CA PHE A 127 0.93 -12.70 2.49
C PHE A 127 1.46 -12.14 3.80
N THR A 128 0.70 -12.35 4.87
CA THR A 128 1.02 -11.93 6.25
C THR A 128 2.41 -12.42 6.68
N GLN A 129 2.79 -13.65 6.31
CA GLN A 129 4.11 -14.20 6.59
C GLN A 129 5.26 -13.37 6.03
N MET A 130 5.08 -12.75 4.85
CA MET A 130 6.08 -11.89 4.22
C MET A 130 5.99 -10.44 4.69
N ILE A 131 4.79 -9.99 5.10
CA ILE A 131 4.52 -8.59 5.45
C ILE A 131 4.78 -8.30 6.93
N PHE A 132 4.59 -9.25 7.83
CA PHE A 132 4.83 -9.04 9.27
C PHE A 132 6.26 -8.57 9.60
N PRO A 133 7.33 -9.14 9.01
CA PRO A 133 8.68 -8.61 9.21
C PRO A 133 8.85 -7.15 8.76
N LEU A 134 8.11 -6.73 7.73
CA LEU A 134 8.11 -5.34 7.25
C LEU A 134 7.38 -4.43 8.23
N ALA A 135 6.21 -4.85 8.72
CA ALA A 135 5.47 -4.13 9.75
C ALA A 135 6.30 -3.97 11.03
N ASP A 136 7.00 -5.02 11.47
CA ASP A 136 7.87 -5.00 12.65
C ASP A 136 9.00 -3.97 12.46
N ARG A 137 9.63 -3.89 11.27
CA ARG A 137 10.65 -2.87 10.93
C ARG A 137 10.09 -1.44 10.89
N LEU A 138 8.84 -1.28 10.48
CA LEU A 138 8.11 -0.01 10.45
C LEU A 138 7.47 0.36 11.80
N SER A 139 7.73 -0.43 12.86
CA SER A 139 7.10 -0.25 14.18
C SER A 139 5.56 -0.23 14.12
N LEU A 140 4.98 -1.02 13.21
CA LEU A 140 3.54 -1.19 13.07
C LEU A 140 3.11 -2.48 13.78
N PRO A 141 2.08 -2.44 14.65
CA PRO A 141 1.57 -3.65 15.25
C PRO A 141 0.92 -4.53 14.18
N ARG A 142 1.03 -5.86 14.32
CA ARG A 142 0.44 -6.83 13.37
C ARG A 142 -1.06 -6.66 13.17
N SER A 143 -1.78 -6.09 14.14
CA SER A 143 -3.20 -5.74 14.03
C SER A 143 -3.51 -4.64 13.00
N ARG A 144 -2.48 -3.96 12.48
CA ARG A 144 -2.59 -2.98 11.38
C ARG A 144 -2.16 -3.54 10.03
N VAL A 145 -2.03 -4.85 9.91
CA VAL A 145 -1.71 -5.55 8.66
C VAL A 145 -2.92 -6.36 8.21
N PHE A 146 -3.43 -6.05 7.02
CA PHE A 146 -4.50 -6.78 6.35
C PHE A 146 -3.93 -7.38 5.07
N ALA A 147 -3.78 -8.70 5.06
CA ALA A 147 -3.23 -9.44 3.95
C ALA A 147 -3.74 -10.89 3.95
N ASN A 148 -3.43 -11.63 2.89
CA ASN A 148 -3.76 -13.05 2.82
C ASN A 148 -2.83 -13.86 3.74
N THR A 149 -3.22 -15.07 4.12
CA THR A 149 -2.39 -15.95 4.96
C THR A 149 -2.27 -17.30 4.30
N ILE A 150 -1.05 -17.75 4.00
CA ILE A 150 -0.82 -19.11 3.48
C ILE A 150 -1.12 -20.12 4.59
N LEU A 151 -1.82 -21.20 4.25
CA LEU A 151 -2.10 -22.31 5.14
C LEU A 151 -1.21 -23.49 4.75
N PHE A 152 -0.54 -24.08 5.73
CA PHE A 152 0.29 -25.26 5.54
C PHE A 152 -0.34 -26.47 6.23
N GLY A 153 -0.20 -27.63 5.59
CA GLY A 153 -0.60 -28.93 6.14
C GLY A 153 0.33 -29.39 7.26
N ASP A 154 0.04 -30.57 7.82
CA ASP A 154 0.80 -31.14 8.93
C ASP A 154 2.25 -31.48 8.56
N GLU A 155 2.52 -31.77 7.27
CA GLU A 155 3.87 -32.04 6.76
C GLU A 155 4.58 -30.75 6.27
N GLY A 156 3.95 -29.59 6.45
CA GLY A 156 4.47 -28.28 6.10
C GLY A 156 4.28 -27.91 4.63
N GLU A 157 3.55 -28.71 3.86
CA GLU A 157 3.20 -28.48 2.46
C GLU A 157 2.09 -27.43 2.30
N TYR A 158 2.11 -26.69 1.19
CA TYR A 158 1.02 -25.78 0.84
C TYR A 158 -0.32 -26.51 0.83
N SER A 159 -1.29 -26.00 1.60
CA SER A 159 -2.64 -26.58 1.74
C SER A 159 -3.76 -25.62 1.32
N GLY A 160 -3.41 -24.41 0.88
CA GLY A 160 -4.33 -23.35 0.55
C GLY A 160 -3.93 -22.02 1.19
N PHE A 161 -4.86 -21.07 1.20
CA PHE A 161 -4.74 -19.81 1.93
C PHE A 161 -6.06 -19.45 2.59
N ASP A 162 -6.01 -18.56 3.59
CA ASP A 162 -7.20 -18.07 4.28
C ASP A 162 -8.11 -17.28 3.35
N GLN A 163 -9.22 -17.89 2.94
CA GLN A 163 -10.23 -17.28 2.07
C GLN A 163 -11.19 -16.33 2.82
N THR A 164 -11.09 -16.24 4.15
CA THR A 164 -11.91 -15.31 4.94
C THR A 164 -11.34 -13.88 4.92
N ALA A 165 -10.05 -13.73 4.61
CA ALA A 165 -9.39 -12.45 4.44
C ALA A 165 -10.05 -11.66 3.29
N PRO A 166 -10.47 -10.39 3.47
CA PRO A 166 -11.07 -9.60 2.40
C PRO A 166 -10.15 -9.46 1.17
N THR A 167 -8.84 -9.37 1.39
CA THR A 167 -7.77 -9.23 0.39
C THR A 167 -7.61 -10.45 -0.52
N ALA A 168 -8.28 -11.56 -0.22
CA ALA A 168 -8.33 -12.74 -1.09
C ALA A 168 -9.26 -12.54 -2.30
N TRP A 169 -10.08 -11.49 -2.28
CA TRP A 169 -11.17 -11.28 -3.23
C TRP A 169 -11.05 -9.92 -3.93
N ALA A 170 -11.70 -9.81 -5.09
CA ALA A 170 -11.88 -8.53 -5.78
C ALA A 170 -12.57 -7.51 -4.85
N GLY A 171 -12.15 -6.24 -4.94
CA GLY A 171 -12.57 -5.18 -4.01
C GLY A 171 -12.14 -5.40 -2.55
N GLY A 172 -11.16 -6.28 -2.29
CA GLY A 172 -10.71 -6.61 -0.94
C GLY A 172 -10.18 -5.42 -0.16
N LYS A 173 -9.33 -4.59 -0.79
CA LYS A 173 -8.78 -3.38 -0.18
C LYS A 173 -9.89 -2.38 0.20
N ALA A 174 -10.86 -2.19 -0.69
CA ALA A 174 -12.04 -1.37 -0.42
C ALA A 174 -12.84 -1.87 0.80
N LYS A 175 -13.04 -3.18 0.94
CA LYS A 175 -13.72 -3.79 2.09
C LYS A 175 -12.95 -3.57 3.39
N VAL A 176 -11.62 -3.69 3.38
CA VAL A 176 -10.78 -3.40 4.56
C VAL A 176 -10.95 -1.95 4.99
N ILE A 177 -10.88 -1.00 4.06
CA ILE A 177 -11.07 0.43 4.38
C ILE A 177 -12.47 0.69 4.96
N ALA A 178 -13.52 0.08 4.39
CA ALA A 178 -14.87 0.19 4.94
C ALA A 178 -14.97 -0.35 6.38
N GLN A 179 -14.33 -1.49 6.66
CA GLN A 179 -14.29 -2.09 8.00
C GLN A 179 -13.57 -1.18 8.99
N LEU A 180 -12.40 -0.66 8.63
CA LEU A 180 -11.63 0.26 9.47
C LEU A 180 -12.43 1.53 9.80
N ARG A 181 -13.13 2.08 8.81
CA ARG A 181 -13.99 3.25 9.00
C ARG A 181 -15.13 2.94 9.95
N GLN A 182 -15.74 1.76 9.84
CA GLN A 182 -16.83 1.33 10.72
C GLN A 182 -16.35 1.08 12.16
N GLU A 183 -15.19 0.44 12.33
CA GLU A 183 -14.66 0.04 13.63
C GLU A 183 -14.13 1.23 14.44
N HIS A 184 -13.39 2.13 13.80
CA HIS A 184 -12.70 3.22 14.47
C HIS A 184 -13.37 4.57 14.29
N GLY A 185 -14.35 4.67 13.38
CA GLY A 185 -15.08 5.91 13.12
C GLY A 185 -14.25 6.98 12.40
N TYR A 186 -13.22 6.59 11.63
CA TYR A 186 -12.33 7.53 10.93
C TYR A 186 -13.11 8.46 10.00
N PRO A 187 -13.08 9.79 10.27
CA PRO A 187 -13.65 10.77 9.37
C PRO A 187 -13.03 10.74 7.98
N VAL A 188 -11.70 10.70 7.90
CA VAL A 188 -10.94 10.75 6.64
C VAL A 188 -9.95 9.58 6.57
N VAL A 189 -10.05 8.76 5.50
CA VAL A 189 -9.13 7.65 5.22
C VAL A 189 -8.46 7.84 3.87
N ALA A 190 -7.12 7.84 3.84
CA ALA A 190 -6.37 7.85 2.59
C ALA A 190 -5.95 6.45 2.17
N MET A 191 -5.89 6.21 0.86
CA MET A 191 -5.28 5.02 0.25
C MET A 191 -4.04 5.44 -0.55
N VAL A 192 -2.92 4.72 -0.40
CA VAL A 192 -1.67 4.93 -1.15
C VAL A 192 -1.28 3.61 -1.81
N GLY A 193 -1.11 3.60 -3.13
CA GLY A 193 -0.74 2.38 -3.86
C GLY A 193 -0.48 2.63 -5.35
N ASP A 194 0.10 1.65 -6.05
CA ASP A 194 0.40 1.74 -7.49
C ASP A 194 -0.67 1.10 -8.39
N GLY A 195 -1.49 0.21 -7.83
CA GLY A 195 -2.34 -0.73 -8.54
C GLY A 195 -3.78 -0.27 -8.79
N ALA A 196 -4.44 -0.98 -9.72
CA ALA A 196 -5.87 -0.79 -9.99
C ALA A 196 -6.75 -1.19 -8.79
N THR A 197 -6.31 -2.15 -7.98
CA THR A 197 -7.00 -2.56 -6.74
C THR A 197 -7.00 -1.48 -5.67
N ASP A 198 -5.99 -0.60 -5.70
CA ASP A 198 -5.80 0.51 -4.77
C ASP A 198 -6.67 1.69 -5.18
N LEU A 199 -6.68 1.97 -6.48
CA LEU A 199 -7.62 2.91 -7.09
C LEU A 199 -9.08 2.51 -6.82
N GLU A 200 -9.42 1.22 -6.97
CA GLU A 200 -10.77 0.70 -6.69
C GLU A 200 -11.19 0.94 -5.23
N ALA A 201 -10.22 1.06 -4.30
CA ALA A 201 -10.51 1.35 -2.90
C ALA A 201 -10.93 2.81 -2.64
N ARG A 202 -10.98 3.65 -3.68
CA ARG A 202 -11.57 4.99 -3.66
C ARG A 202 -12.80 5.06 -4.58
N PRO A 203 -14.03 5.10 -4.02
CA PRO A 203 -14.42 4.95 -2.62
C PRO A 203 -14.26 3.51 -2.08
N PRO A 204 -14.16 3.27 -0.75
CA PRO A 204 -14.58 4.13 0.37
C PRO A 204 -13.49 4.98 1.05
N ALA A 205 -12.22 4.89 0.62
CA ALA A 205 -11.23 5.91 0.97
C ALA A 205 -11.76 7.30 0.57
N ASP A 206 -11.26 8.38 1.16
CA ASP A 206 -11.64 9.76 0.87
C ASP A 206 -10.64 10.42 -0.10
N VAL A 207 -9.42 9.91 -0.17
CA VAL A 207 -8.39 10.32 -1.15
C VAL A 207 -7.54 9.12 -1.55
N PHE A 208 -7.18 9.04 -2.83
CA PHE A 208 -6.24 8.07 -3.36
C PHE A 208 -4.97 8.74 -3.90
N VAL A 209 -3.83 8.37 -3.34
CA VAL A 209 -2.49 8.77 -3.78
C VAL A 209 -1.89 7.63 -4.59
N GLY A 210 -1.90 7.76 -5.91
CA GLY A 210 -1.24 6.84 -6.82
C GLY A 210 0.27 6.99 -6.76
N PHE A 211 0.96 5.88 -6.50
CA PHE A 211 2.42 5.83 -6.41
C PHE A 211 3.03 5.15 -7.66
N GLY A 212 3.79 5.90 -8.43
CA GLY A 212 4.41 5.46 -9.69
C GLY A 212 5.93 5.32 -9.64
N GLY A 213 6.53 5.25 -8.45
CA GLY A 213 7.99 5.22 -8.29
C GLY A 213 8.64 3.89 -8.70
N ILE A 214 7.87 2.79 -8.70
CA ILE A 214 8.34 1.44 -9.06
C ILE A 214 7.69 0.98 -10.37
N ALA A 215 6.36 1.00 -10.43
CA ALA A 215 5.58 0.64 -11.61
C ALA A 215 4.65 1.78 -11.99
N GLN A 216 4.65 2.17 -13.27
CA GLN A 216 3.72 3.18 -13.79
C GLN A 216 2.58 2.52 -14.53
N ARG A 217 1.36 2.71 -14.03
CA ARG A 217 0.14 2.15 -14.61
C ARG A 217 -0.69 3.29 -15.19
N PRO A 218 -0.82 3.43 -16.53
CA PRO A 218 -1.49 4.57 -17.15
C PRO A 218 -2.93 4.78 -16.67
N GLU A 219 -3.69 3.68 -16.49
CA GLU A 219 -5.05 3.71 -15.94
C GLU A 219 -5.09 4.28 -14.51
N VAL A 220 -4.11 3.92 -13.66
CA VAL A 220 -4.05 4.40 -12.27
C VAL A 220 -3.63 5.87 -12.26
N MET A 221 -2.58 6.21 -13.00
CA MET A 221 -2.10 7.58 -13.15
C MET A 221 -3.20 8.52 -13.64
N ALA A 222 -4.03 8.07 -14.59
CA ALA A 222 -5.11 8.85 -15.19
C ALA A 222 -6.38 8.95 -14.33
N ASN A 223 -6.45 8.30 -13.17
CA ASN A 223 -7.61 8.38 -12.27
C ASN A 223 -7.24 8.62 -10.79
N ALA A 224 -5.97 8.76 -10.44
CA ALA A 224 -5.55 9.08 -9.08
C ALA A 224 -5.86 10.54 -8.70
N ASP A 225 -6.24 10.77 -7.44
CA ASP A 225 -6.49 12.12 -6.92
C ASP A 225 -5.16 12.91 -6.79
N LEU A 226 -4.11 12.20 -6.38
CA LEU A 226 -2.72 12.65 -6.40
C LEU A 226 -1.86 11.58 -7.05
N TRP A 227 -0.92 11.98 -7.91
CA TRP A 227 0.06 11.08 -8.49
C TRP A 227 1.47 11.51 -8.09
N VAL A 228 2.25 10.58 -7.55
CA VAL A 228 3.63 10.83 -7.09
C VAL A 228 4.55 9.72 -7.57
N THR A 229 5.83 10.03 -7.78
CA THR A 229 6.85 9.03 -8.10
C THR A 229 7.92 8.91 -7.01
N ASP A 230 7.88 9.78 -6.01
CA ASP A 230 8.78 9.79 -4.87
C ASP A 230 7.97 10.06 -3.59
N PHE A 231 8.20 9.30 -2.52
CA PHE A 231 7.56 9.55 -1.24
C PHE A 231 8.01 10.87 -0.61
N ALA A 232 9.12 11.47 -1.06
CA ALA A 232 9.49 12.83 -0.70
C ALA A 232 8.40 13.85 -1.07
N ASP A 233 7.67 13.66 -2.17
CA ASP A 233 6.57 14.54 -2.56
C ASP A 233 5.38 14.42 -1.61
N VAL A 234 5.07 13.20 -1.17
CA VAL A 234 4.01 12.94 -0.17
C VAL A 234 4.41 13.51 1.19
N GLN A 235 5.68 13.37 1.56
CA GLN A 235 6.22 13.97 2.78
C GLN A 235 6.12 15.50 2.74
N ALA A 236 6.43 16.13 1.61
CA ALA A 236 6.32 17.58 1.45
C ALA A 236 4.87 18.06 1.69
N ILE A 237 3.88 17.32 1.20
CA ILE A 237 2.45 17.63 1.47
C ILE A 237 2.16 17.59 2.98
N LEU A 238 2.73 16.64 3.73
CA LEU A 238 2.55 16.60 5.19
C LEU A 238 3.29 17.74 5.90
N ASP A 239 4.50 18.07 5.45
CA ASP A 239 5.34 19.12 6.04
C ASP A 239 4.71 20.51 5.84
N GLU A 240 4.08 20.76 4.68
CA GLU A 240 3.31 22.00 4.40
C GLU A 240 2.20 22.24 5.43
N ALA A 241 1.47 21.19 5.83
CA ALA A 241 0.42 21.29 6.85
C ALA A 241 0.98 21.61 8.24
N ALA A 242 2.14 21.04 8.59
CA ALA A 242 2.79 21.30 9.87
C ALA A 242 3.22 22.78 9.98
N ALA A 243 3.87 23.30 8.94
CA ALA A 243 4.29 24.70 8.88
C ALA A 243 3.10 25.68 8.94
N ALA A 244 1.99 25.36 8.28
CA ALA A 244 0.78 26.17 8.34
C ALA A 244 0.15 26.20 9.75
N THR A 245 0.21 25.09 10.47
CA THR A 245 -0.30 24.97 11.85
C THR A 245 0.55 25.81 12.82
N GLU A 246 1.88 25.68 12.76
CA GLU A 246 2.80 26.46 13.60
C GLU A 246 2.64 27.97 13.40
N ALA A 247 2.51 28.42 12.14
CA ALA A 247 2.30 29.84 11.83
C ALA A 247 0.97 30.39 12.37
N ALA A 248 -0.09 29.57 12.41
CA ALA A 248 -1.39 29.96 12.96
C ALA A 248 -1.35 30.07 14.50
N GLU A 249 -0.59 29.21 15.17
CA GLU A 249 -0.41 29.26 16.62
C GLU A 249 0.37 30.51 17.06
N ASP A 250 1.47 30.82 16.37
CA ASP A 250 2.31 32.00 16.62
C ASP A 250 1.57 33.32 16.42
N THR A 251 0.73 33.42 15.39
CA THR A 251 -0.10 34.61 15.14
C THR A 251 -1.20 34.79 16.19
N SER A 252 -1.76 33.70 16.72
CA SER A 252 -2.77 33.76 17.80
C SER A 252 -2.17 34.15 19.17
N SER A 253 -0.91 33.76 19.41
CA SER A 253 -0.15 34.09 20.62
C SER A 253 0.25 35.57 20.66
N SER A 254 0.74 36.10 19.53
CA SER A 254 1.15 37.50 19.37
C SER A 254 -0.03 38.49 19.42
N ALA A 255 -1.23 38.08 18.99
CA ALA A 255 -2.43 38.92 19.07
C ALA A 255 -3.04 39.02 20.48
N ARG A 256 -2.57 38.22 21.45
CA ARG A 256 -3.05 38.21 22.85
C ARG A 256 -2.07 38.89 23.83
N SER A 257 -0.91 39.34 23.36
CA SER A 257 0.09 40.11 24.11
C SER A 257 0.02 41.60 23.80
#